data_AF-A0A699QCT5-F1
#
_entry.id   AF-A0A699QCT5-F1
#
_cell.length_a   1.000
_cell.length_b   1.000
_cell.length_c   1.000
_cell.angle_alpha   90.00
_cell.angle_beta   90.00
_cell.angle_gamma   90.00
#
_symmetry.space_group_name_H-M   'P 1'
#
loop_
_entity.id
_entity.type
_entity.pdbx_description
1 polymer ?
#
loop_
_entity_poly.entity_id
_entity_poly.type
_entity_poly.pdbx_seq_one_letter_code
_entity_poly.pdbx_strand_id
1 'polypeptide(L)'
;MDLENKTDAENTIIWNKSRLVVKGYGQEEGIDFEESFAPVARLEAVRIFVAYAAHKNFPIFQMDVKTTFLNGPLKEEVFVQQPDGFVDPDFLNHVYRLKKALYGQKQAPRAWYDKLSSFLIEHHFTKGIVDPTLFTRRYGDDILLVQIYVDDIIFGSTKPVFAKRFKKVMKDNFEMSMIGEMKFFLGLQ
;
A
#
# COMPACT_ATOMS: atom_id res chain seq x y z
N MET A 1 13.52 13.78 10.06
CA MET A 1 12.21 14.22 9.52
C MET A 1 12.39 14.41 8.01
N ASP A 2 11.45 13.94 7.20
CA ASP A 2 11.48 14.16 5.74
C ASP A 2 10.48 15.27 5.38
N LEU A 3 10.90 16.20 4.52
CA LEU A 3 10.15 17.38 4.13
C LEU A 3 10.04 17.44 2.62
N GLU A 4 8.81 17.42 2.11
CA GLU A 4 8.52 17.39 0.69
C GLU A 4 7.48 18.47 0.37
N ASN A 5 7.79 19.33 -0.60
CA ASN A 5 6.86 20.35 -1.06
C ASN A 5 6.11 19.80 -2.27
N LYS A 6 4.77 19.81 -2.19
CA LYS A 6 3.95 19.51 -3.36
C LYS A 6 3.74 20.80 -4.14
N THR A 7 4.24 20.83 -5.37
CA THR A 7 4.09 21.96 -6.29
C THR A 7 3.06 21.67 -7.37
N ASP A 8 2.47 22.74 -7.95
CA ASP A 8 1.62 22.64 -9.14
C ASP A 8 2.47 22.63 -10.43
N ALA A 9 1.80 22.64 -11.58
CA ALA A 9 2.46 22.67 -12.89
C ALA A 9 3.29 23.94 -13.13
N GLU A 10 3.04 25.00 -12.35
CA GLU A 10 3.78 26.28 -12.38
C GLU A 10 4.86 26.34 -11.29
N ASN A 11 5.10 25.21 -10.63
CA ASN A 11 6.08 25.05 -9.56
C ASN A 11 5.79 25.86 -8.29
N THR A 12 4.54 26.31 -8.10
CA THR A 12 4.09 27.00 -6.89
C THR A 12 3.80 25.99 -5.79
N ILE A 13 4.30 26.23 -4.58
CA ILE A 13 4.07 25.35 -3.43
C ILE A 13 2.60 25.40 -3.02
N ILE A 14 1.90 24.28 -3.22
CA ILE A 14 0.49 24.13 -2.88
C ILE A 14 0.34 23.61 -1.44
N TRP A 15 1.29 22.78 -0.99
CA TRP A 15 1.24 22.11 0.31
C TRP A 15 2.63 21.67 0.78
N ASN A 16 2.92 21.87 2.07
CA ASN A 16 4.14 21.36 2.72
C ASN A 16 3.84 20.02 3.41
N LYS A 17 4.49 18.95 2.97
CA LYS A 17 4.33 17.60 3.55
C LYS A 17 5.53 17.30 4.44
N SER A 18 5.28 16.99 5.70
CA SER A 18 6.30 16.46 6.60
C SER A 18 5.98 15.01 6.96
N ARG A 19 7.02 14.18 7.06
CA ARG A 19 6.89 12.78 7.47
C ARG A 19 7.93 12.47 8.54
N LEU A 20 7.51 11.74 9.56
CA LEU A 20 8.44 11.06 10.45
C LEU A 20 8.89 9.77 9.78
N VAL A 21 10.19 9.67 9.51
CA VAL A 21 10.82 8.53 8.84
C VAL A 21 11.82 7.91 9.79
N VAL A 22 11.70 6.59 9.96
CA VAL A 22 12.62 5.80 10.77
C VAL A 22 13.89 5.52 9.95
N LYS A 23 15.03 5.56 10.61
CA LYS A 23 16.33 5.18 10.03
C LYS A 23 16.43 3.65 9.93
N GLY A 24 15.67 3.02 9.03
CA GLY A 24 15.62 1.55 8.94
C GLY A 24 16.94 0.87 8.61
N TYR A 25 17.95 1.60 8.11
CA TYR A 25 19.31 1.06 7.95
C TYR A 25 19.93 0.63 9.27
N GLY A 26 19.50 1.19 10.40
CA GLY A 26 19.95 0.82 11.74
C GLY A 26 19.20 -0.38 12.34
N GLN A 27 18.24 -0.97 11.63
CA GLN A 27 17.53 -2.17 12.10
C GLN A 27 18.31 -3.45 11.80
N GLU A 28 18.42 -4.30 12.81
CA GLU A 28 19.10 -5.60 12.76
C GLU A 28 18.09 -6.75 12.61
N GLU A 29 18.34 -7.64 11.64
CA GLU A 29 17.53 -8.85 11.42
C GLU A 29 17.71 -9.83 12.58
N GLY A 30 16.61 -10.41 13.06
CA GLY A 30 16.59 -11.28 14.24
C GLY A 30 16.54 -10.55 15.58
N ILE A 31 16.63 -9.21 15.58
CA ILE A 31 16.45 -8.35 16.76
C ILE A 31 15.24 -7.43 16.57
N ASP A 32 15.27 -6.59 15.53
CA ASP A 32 14.24 -5.57 15.28
C ASP A 32 13.13 -6.04 14.32
N PHE A 33 13.41 -7.08 13.53
CA PHE A 33 12.46 -7.73 12.63
C PHE A 33 12.93 -9.15 12.28
N GLU A 34 12.01 -10.07 12.03
CA GLU A 34 12.32 -11.43 11.54
C GLU A 34 12.22 -11.53 10.01
N GLU A 35 11.18 -10.93 9.41
CA GLU A 35 10.96 -10.97 7.96
C GLU A 35 10.57 -9.57 7.45
N SER A 36 11.26 -9.08 6.42
CA SER A 36 11.02 -7.74 5.86
C SER A 36 10.44 -7.74 4.44
N PHE A 37 10.49 -8.88 3.75
CA PHE A 37 10.16 -8.94 2.33
C PHE A 37 8.64 -8.93 2.09
N ALA A 38 8.13 -7.86 1.47
CA ALA A 38 6.79 -7.85 0.90
C ALA A 38 6.81 -8.42 -0.52
N PRO A 39 5.83 -9.25 -0.92
CA PRO A 39 5.68 -9.62 -2.31
C PRO A 39 5.41 -8.38 -3.17
N VAL A 40 6.11 -8.27 -4.31
CA VAL A 40 5.95 -7.18 -5.28
C VAL A 40 5.44 -7.76 -6.59
N ALA A 41 4.38 -7.14 -7.14
CA ALA A 41 3.87 -7.58 -8.43
C ALA A 41 4.93 -7.43 -9.52
N ARG A 42 5.12 -8.48 -10.28
CA ARG A 42 6.02 -8.48 -11.43
C ARG A 42 5.38 -7.68 -12.57
N LEU A 43 6.20 -7.00 -13.37
CA LEU A 43 5.70 -6.25 -14.53
C LEU A 43 4.98 -7.17 -15.53
N GLU A 44 5.41 -8.43 -15.64
CA GLU A 44 4.76 -9.45 -16.45
C GLU A 44 3.34 -9.74 -15.95
N ALA A 45 3.13 -9.82 -14.63
CA ALA A 45 1.81 -10.05 -14.05
C ALA A 45 0.87 -8.86 -14.32
N VAL A 46 1.39 -7.63 -14.16
CA VAL A 46 0.66 -6.41 -14.53
C VAL A 46 0.29 -6.41 -16.01
N ARG A 47 1.22 -6.77 -16.92
CA ARG A 47 0.94 -6.85 -18.36
C ARG A 47 -0.14 -7.89 -18.68
N ILE A 48 -0.09 -9.05 -18.03
CA ILE A 48 -1.12 -10.08 -18.17
C ILE A 48 -2.48 -9.57 -17.67
N PHE A 49 -2.50 -8.87 -16.55
CA PHE A 49 -3.72 -8.24 -16.02
C PHE A 49 -4.33 -7.27 -17.04
N VAL A 50 -3.51 -6.38 -17.61
CA VAL A 50 -3.96 -5.39 -18.61
C VAL A 50 -4.45 -6.08 -19.88
N ALA A 51 -3.70 -7.06 -20.39
CA ALA A 51 -4.10 -7.82 -21.57
C ALA A 51 -5.41 -8.57 -21.36
N TYR A 52 -5.63 -9.15 -20.18
CA TYR A 52 -6.88 -9.82 -19.83
C TYR A 52 -8.05 -8.84 -19.75
N ALA A 53 -7.85 -7.67 -19.13
CA ALA A 53 -8.87 -6.62 -19.06
C ALA A 53 -9.28 -6.12 -20.44
N ALA A 54 -8.31 -5.91 -21.34
CA ALA A 54 -8.56 -5.54 -22.73
C ALA A 54 -9.33 -6.63 -23.47
N HIS A 55 -8.91 -7.90 -23.34
CA HIS A 55 -9.59 -9.04 -23.98
C HIS A 55 -11.03 -9.21 -23.50
N LYS A 56 -11.30 -8.97 -22.21
CA LYS A 56 -12.65 -9.06 -21.61
C LYS A 56 -13.42 -7.74 -21.64
N ASN A 57 -12.85 -6.70 -22.25
CA ASN A 57 -13.42 -5.38 -22.44
C ASN A 57 -14.00 -4.74 -21.15
N PHE A 58 -13.19 -4.67 -20.10
CA PHE A 58 -13.56 -3.95 -18.88
C PHE A 58 -12.52 -2.91 -18.46
N PRO A 59 -12.96 -1.79 -17.84
CA PRO A 59 -12.05 -0.73 -17.40
C PRO A 59 -11.24 -1.15 -16.18
N ILE A 60 -10.00 -0.67 -16.14
CA ILE A 60 -9.09 -0.81 -15.00
C ILE A 60 -9.15 0.49 -14.20
N PHE A 61 -9.11 0.37 -12.88
CA PHE A 61 -9.10 1.49 -11.95
C PHE A 61 -7.87 1.40 -11.05
N GLN A 62 -7.35 2.54 -10.62
CA GLN A 62 -6.23 2.62 -9.69
C GLN A 62 -6.65 3.30 -8.38
N MET A 63 -6.17 2.72 -7.27
CA MET A 63 -6.26 3.27 -5.92
C MET A 63 -4.84 3.46 -5.40
N ASP A 64 -4.60 4.59 -4.78
CA ASP A 64 -3.40 4.84 -3.99
C ASP A 64 -3.82 4.86 -2.52
N VAL A 65 -3.10 4.13 -1.68
CA VAL A 65 -3.41 4.06 -0.26
C VAL A 65 -2.68 5.21 0.42
N LYS A 66 -3.44 6.08 1.07
CA LYS A 66 -2.83 7.16 1.86
C LYS A 66 -2.18 6.54 3.09
N THR A 67 -0.90 6.84 3.26
CA THR A 67 -0.13 6.42 4.45
C THR A 67 -0.18 4.91 4.70
N THR A 68 0.06 4.10 3.67
CA THR A 68 0.09 2.62 3.70
C THR A 68 0.70 2.04 4.96
N PHE A 69 1.87 2.53 5.34
CA PHE A 69 2.62 2.04 6.48
C PHE A 69 1.92 2.31 7.83
N LEU A 70 1.07 3.34 7.96
CA LEU A 70 0.31 3.60 9.19
C LEU A 70 -0.88 2.66 9.39
N ASN A 71 -1.25 1.87 8.37
CA ASN A 71 -2.41 0.97 8.43
C ASN A 71 -2.05 -0.45 8.89
N GLY A 72 -0.78 -0.82 8.83
CA GLY A 72 -0.28 -2.12 9.30
C GLY A 72 0.04 -2.09 10.80
N PRO A 73 -0.51 -3.01 11.61
CA PRO A 73 0.02 -3.22 12.96
C PRO A 73 1.46 -3.75 12.86
N LEU A 74 2.34 -3.29 13.74
CA LEU A 74 3.65 -3.90 13.91
C LEU A 74 3.49 -5.20 14.71
N LYS A 75 4.08 -6.29 14.24
CA LYS A 75 4.15 -7.53 15.01
C LYS A 75 5.22 -7.43 16.09
N GLU A 76 6.31 -6.72 15.77
CA GLU A 76 7.46 -6.51 16.64
C GLU A 76 7.35 -5.20 17.45
N GLU A 77 7.97 -5.18 18.63
CA GLU A 77 8.13 -3.93 19.38
C GLU A 77 9.29 -3.12 18.81
N VAL A 78 8.96 -2.05 18.09
CA VAL A 78 9.95 -1.14 17.53
C VAL A 78 10.06 0.12 18.38
N PHE A 79 11.29 0.45 18.78
CA PHE A 79 11.62 1.70 19.47
C PHE A 79 12.36 2.63 18.52
N VAL A 80 12.09 3.93 18.63
CA VAL A 80 12.77 4.96 17.86
C VAL A 80 13.35 6.01 18.79
N GLN A 81 14.53 6.51 18.43
CA GLN A 81 15.11 7.66 19.09
C GLN A 81 14.15 8.86 19.03
N GLN A 82 14.19 9.69 20.08
CA GLN A 82 13.42 10.93 20.10
C GLN A 82 13.82 11.79 18.89
N PRO A 83 12.85 12.25 18.06
CA PRO A 83 13.15 13.09 16.93
C PRO A 83 13.66 14.44 17.39
N ASP A 84 14.55 15.03 16.59
CA ASP A 84 15.04 16.39 16.80
C ASP A 84 13.85 17.36 16.95
N GLY A 85 13.88 18.18 18.00
CA GLY A 85 12.80 19.11 18.34
C GLY A 85 11.65 18.53 19.18
N PHE A 86 11.65 17.23 19.45
CA PHE A 86 10.67 16.54 20.30
C PHE A 86 11.33 15.79 21.47
N VAL A 87 12.59 16.13 21.79
CA VAL A 87 13.31 15.53 22.92
C VAL A 87 12.71 16.03 24.23
N ASP A 88 12.37 15.10 25.10
CA ASP A 88 11.92 15.37 26.46
C ASP A 88 13.10 15.88 27.31
N PRO A 89 13.02 17.12 27.86
CA PRO A 89 14.12 17.71 28.61
C PRO A 89 14.40 16.99 29.93
N ASP A 90 13.40 16.32 30.51
CA ASP A 90 13.54 15.57 31.76
C ASP A 90 14.04 14.15 31.50
N PHE A 91 13.84 13.63 30.28
CA PHE A 91 14.15 12.24 29.90
C PHE A 91 14.93 12.13 28.59
N LEU A 92 16.13 12.73 28.55
CA LEU A 92 16.98 12.77 27.36
C LEU A 92 17.33 11.40 26.76
N ASN A 93 17.40 10.35 27.59
CA ASN A 93 17.78 8.98 27.18
C ASN A 93 16.57 8.10 26.84
N HIS A 94 15.34 8.61 26.89
CA HIS A 94 14.18 7.82 26.52
C HIS A 94 14.07 7.64 25.01
N VAL A 95 13.30 6.61 24.64
CA VAL A 95 12.94 6.27 23.26
C VAL A 95 11.44 6.16 23.15
N TYR A 96 10.90 6.41 21.96
CA TYR A 96 9.48 6.22 21.71
C TYR A 96 9.19 4.82 21.22
N ARG A 97 8.20 4.15 21.82
CA ARG A 97 7.67 2.90 21.30
C ARG A 97 6.65 3.18 20.21
N LEU A 98 6.85 2.58 19.03
CA LEU A 98 5.92 2.70 17.92
C LEU A 98 4.70 1.80 18.13
N LYS A 99 3.51 2.39 17.99
CA LYS A 99 2.24 1.65 17.99
C LYS A 99 1.79 1.19 16.60
N LYS A 100 2.38 1.77 15.54
CA LYS A 100 2.05 1.56 14.13
C LYS A 100 3.33 1.60 13.31
N ALA A 101 3.33 0.92 12.16
CA ALA A 101 4.46 0.98 11.25
C ALA A 101 4.65 2.41 10.70
N LEU A 102 5.89 2.81 10.47
CA LEU A 102 6.29 4.12 9.95
C LEU A 102 7.12 3.93 8.67
N TYR A 103 7.19 5.01 7.89
CA TYR A 103 8.09 5.07 6.73
C TYR A 103 9.53 4.78 7.14
N GLY A 104 10.27 4.12 6.25
CA GLY A 104 11.68 3.81 6.44
C GLY A 104 11.95 2.54 7.26
N GLN A 105 10.94 1.93 7.91
CA GLN A 105 11.10 0.60 8.50
C GLN A 105 11.16 -0.48 7.42
N LYS A 106 12.06 -1.45 7.59
CA LYS A 106 12.26 -2.54 6.62
C LYS A 106 11.02 -3.43 6.48
N GLN A 107 10.28 -3.65 7.57
CA GLN A 107 9.10 -4.52 7.59
C GLN A 107 7.78 -3.83 7.24
N ALA A 108 7.74 -2.50 7.13
CA ALA A 108 6.49 -1.76 6.93
C ALA A 108 5.73 -2.14 5.64
N PRO A 109 6.38 -2.35 4.48
CA PRO A 109 5.70 -2.84 3.28
C PRO A 109 5.06 -4.21 3.47
N ARG A 110 5.71 -5.10 4.25
CA ARG A 110 5.18 -6.44 4.52
C ARG A 110 3.99 -6.38 5.45
N ALA A 111 4.06 -5.57 6.51
CA ALA A 111 2.94 -5.37 7.43
C ALA A 111 1.69 -4.81 6.72
N TRP A 112 1.88 -3.88 5.78
CA TRP A 112 0.81 -3.39 4.92
C TRP A 112 0.22 -4.50 4.04
N TYR A 113 1.07 -5.23 3.32
CA TYR A 113 0.63 -6.33 2.46
C TYR A 113 -0.14 -7.40 3.24
N ASP A 114 0.37 -7.83 4.41
CA ASP A 114 -0.28 -8.84 5.26
C ASP A 114 -1.66 -8.37 5.72
N LYS A 115 -1.79 -7.10 6.13
CA LYS A 115 -3.06 -6.51 6.57
C LYS A 115 -4.08 -6.48 5.44
N LEU A 116 -3.68 -6.00 4.26
CA LEU A 116 -4.55 -5.94 3.09
C LEU A 116 -4.90 -7.34 2.59
N SER A 117 -3.93 -8.25 2.52
CA SER A 117 -4.15 -9.63 2.10
C SER A 117 -5.16 -10.34 2.99
N SER A 118 -5.03 -10.21 4.31
CA SER A 118 -5.97 -10.79 5.28
C SER A 118 -7.38 -10.24 5.09
N PHE A 119 -7.50 -8.91 4.95
CA PHE A 119 -8.77 -8.25 4.66
C PHE A 119 -9.43 -8.78 3.37
N LEU A 120 -8.66 -8.91 2.27
CA LEU A 120 -9.19 -9.43 1.01
C LEU A 120 -9.65 -10.89 1.16
N ILE A 121 -8.90 -11.73 1.88
CA ILE A 121 -9.28 -13.12 2.14
C ILE A 121 -10.57 -13.20 2.96
N GLU A 122 -10.70 -12.40 4.02
CA GLU A 122 -11.93 -12.27 4.82
C GLU A 122 -13.13 -11.82 3.97
N HIS A 123 -12.88 -10.98 2.96
CA HIS A 123 -13.87 -10.57 1.96
C HIS A 123 -13.99 -11.51 0.75
N HIS A 124 -13.66 -12.80 0.93
CA HIS A 124 -13.84 -13.88 -0.04
C HIS A 124 -13.06 -13.73 -1.35
N PHE A 125 -11.91 -13.06 -1.32
CA PHE A 125 -10.96 -13.12 -2.43
C PHE A 125 -10.09 -14.38 -2.33
N THR A 126 -9.75 -14.93 -3.48
CA THR A 126 -8.76 -15.99 -3.63
C THR A 126 -7.42 -15.37 -3.99
N LYS A 127 -6.39 -15.64 -3.19
CA LYS A 127 -5.01 -15.23 -3.45
C LYS A 127 -4.41 -16.10 -4.56
N GLY A 128 -3.67 -15.47 -5.48
CA GLY A 128 -2.97 -16.17 -6.55
C GLY A 128 -1.91 -17.12 -6.03
N ILE A 129 -1.80 -18.30 -6.65
CA ILE A 129 -0.81 -19.33 -6.29
C ILE A 129 0.56 -18.96 -6.86
N VAL A 130 0.59 -18.52 -8.12
CA VAL A 130 1.82 -18.16 -8.84
C VAL A 130 2.26 -16.74 -8.51
N ASP A 131 1.31 -15.81 -8.49
CA ASP A 131 1.53 -14.42 -8.07
C ASP A 131 0.72 -14.13 -6.81
N PRO A 132 1.35 -14.05 -5.63
CA PRO A 132 0.67 -13.77 -4.37
C PRO A 132 0.14 -12.33 -4.28
N THR A 133 0.51 -11.43 -5.20
CA THR A 133 0.00 -10.05 -5.24
C THR A 133 -1.27 -9.91 -6.08
N LEU A 134 -1.67 -10.96 -6.80
CA LEU A 134 -2.94 -11.04 -7.53
C LEU A 134 -4.03 -11.67 -6.65
N PHE A 135 -5.16 -11.01 -6.55
CA PHE A 135 -6.37 -11.47 -5.86
C PHE A 135 -7.53 -11.49 -6.84
N THR A 136 -8.34 -12.55 -6.76
CA THR A 136 -9.48 -12.72 -7.64
C THR A 136 -10.73 -13.05 -6.84
N ARG A 137 -11.89 -12.56 -7.29
CA ARG A 137 -13.19 -12.94 -6.75
C ARG A 137 -14.16 -13.18 -7.90
N ARG A 138 -14.74 -14.38 -7.93
CA ARG A 138 -15.71 -14.79 -8.96
C ARG A 138 -17.15 -14.57 -8.48
N TYR A 139 -18.01 -14.19 -9.41
CA TYR A 139 -19.43 -13.97 -9.22
C TYR A 139 -20.19 -14.63 -10.39
N GLY A 140 -20.37 -15.96 -10.34
CA GLY A 140 -20.84 -16.72 -11.50
C GLY A 140 -19.82 -16.61 -12.63
N ASP A 141 -20.27 -16.14 -13.79
CA ASP A 141 -19.42 -15.92 -14.98
C ASP A 141 -18.58 -14.63 -14.90
N ASP A 142 -18.89 -13.74 -13.95
CA ASP A 142 -18.17 -12.50 -13.75
C ASP A 142 -16.95 -12.66 -12.82
N ILE A 143 -15.95 -11.81 -13.00
CA ILE A 143 -14.74 -11.80 -12.18
C ILE A 143 -14.33 -10.37 -11.84
N LEU A 144 -13.91 -10.19 -10.59
CA LEU A 144 -13.19 -9.03 -10.09
C LEU A 144 -11.72 -9.42 -9.87
N LEU A 145 -10.81 -8.72 -10.53
CA LEU A 145 -9.37 -8.84 -10.37
C LEU A 145 -8.84 -7.65 -9.57
N VAL A 146 -7.91 -7.91 -8.67
CA VAL A 146 -7.22 -6.92 -7.84
C VAL A 146 -5.74 -7.30 -7.82
N GLN A 147 -4.86 -6.39 -8.21
CA GLN A 147 -3.41 -6.57 -8.16
C GLN A 147 -2.82 -5.50 -7.25
N ILE A 148 -2.00 -5.93 -6.30
CA ILE A 148 -1.32 -5.05 -5.34
C ILE A 148 0.10 -4.79 -5.83
N TYR A 149 0.49 -3.53 -5.94
CA TYR A 149 1.84 -3.11 -6.27
C TYR A 149 2.34 -2.08 -5.26
N VAL A 150 3.01 -2.56 -4.20
CA VAL A 150 3.52 -1.72 -3.11
C VAL A 150 2.39 -0.87 -2.50
N ASP A 151 2.33 0.42 -2.82
CA ASP A 151 1.34 1.36 -2.30
C ASP A 151 0.11 1.54 -3.23
N ASP A 152 0.22 1.05 -4.47
CA ASP A 152 -0.83 1.10 -5.49
C ASP A 152 -1.63 -0.19 -5.56
N ILE A 153 -2.92 -0.05 -5.86
CA ILE A 153 -3.83 -1.15 -6.13
C ILE A 153 -4.50 -0.89 -7.47
N ILE A 154 -4.28 -1.79 -8.44
CA ILE A 154 -5.05 -1.80 -9.68
C ILE A 154 -6.13 -2.87 -9.60
N PHE A 155 -7.32 -2.54 -10.07
CA PHE A 155 -8.44 -3.48 -10.03
C PHE A 155 -9.40 -3.25 -11.18
N GLY A 156 -10.14 -4.29 -11.54
CA GLY A 156 -11.12 -4.23 -12.63
C GLY A 156 -12.04 -5.43 -12.59
N SER A 157 -13.22 -5.29 -13.18
CA SER A 157 -14.24 -6.33 -13.15
C SER A 157 -15.02 -6.37 -14.45
N THR A 158 -15.34 -7.58 -14.92
CA THR A 158 -16.21 -7.80 -16.09
C THR A 158 -17.58 -7.15 -15.92
N LYS A 159 -18.08 -7.06 -14.68
CA LYS A 159 -19.28 -6.30 -14.34
C LYS A 159 -18.95 -5.05 -13.53
N PRO A 160 -19.33 -3.85 -13.99
CA PRO A 160 -19.00 -2.59 -13.31
C PRO A 160 -19.49 -2.48 -11.86
N VAL A 161 -20.57 -3.18 -11.51
CA VAL A 161 -21.13 -3.17 -10.14
C VAL A 161 -20.13 -3.69 -9.11
N PHE A 162 -19.33 -4.70 -9.44
CA PHE A 162 -18.37 -5.28 -8.50
C PHE A 162 -17.15 -4.38 -8.29
N ALA A 163 -16.66 -3.71 -9.35
CA ALA A 163 -15.62 -2.69 -9.21
C ALA A 163 -16.10 -1.51 -8.35
N LYS A 164 -17.34 -1.03 -8.54
CA LYS A 164 -17.93 0.03 -7.70
C LYS A 164 -18.07 -0.40 -6.25
N ARG A 165 -18.53 -1.63 -6.00
CA ARG A 165 -18.66 -2.19 -4.65
C ARG A 165 -17.29 -2.32 -3.96
N PHE A 166 -16.30 -2.87 -4.66
CA PHE A 166 -14.94 -2.99 -4.16
C PHE A 166 -14.36 -1.63 -3.78
N LYS A 167 -14.48 -0.64 -4.69
CA LYS A 167 -14.05 0.73 -4.43
C LYS A 167 -14.66 1.30 -3.14
N LYS A 168 -15.96 1.08 -2.92
CA LYS A 168 -16.64 1.55 -1.71
C LYS A 168 -16.08 0.85 -0.46
N VAL A 169 -15.99 -0.48 -0.48
CA VAL A 169 -15.46 -1.27 0.63
C VAL A 169 -14.03 -0.84 1.00
N MET A 170 -13.17 -0.62 0.00
CA MET A 170 -11.79 -0.17 0.25
C MET A 170 -11.75 1.22 0.88
N LYS A 171 -12.57 2.17 0.41
CA LYS A 171 -12.63 3.53 0.98
C LYS A 171 -13.23 3.59 2.38
N ASP A 172 -14.16 2.70 2.68
CA ASP A 172 -14.82 2.66 4.00
C ASP A 172 -13.90 2.05 5.07
N ASN A 173 -12.94 1.20 4.68
CA ASN A 173 -12.05 0.48 5.61
C ASN A 173 -10.61 1.02 5.65
N PHE A 174 -10.18 1.72 4.60
CA PHE A 174 -8.83 2.24 4.49
C PHE A 174 -8.85 3.68 3.97
N GLU A 175 -7.88 4.48 4.40
CA GLU A 175 -7.71 5.82 3.87
C GLU A 175 -7.12 5.75 2.45
N MET A 176 -7.95 5.95 1.44
CA MET A 176 -7.61 5.71 0.03
C MET A 176 -7.78 6.97 -0.82
N SER A 177 -6.75 7.33 -1.58
CA SER A 177 -6.83 8.23 -2.75
C SER A 177 -7.39 7.45 -3.94
N MET A 178 -8.25 8.07 -4.75
CA MET A 178 -8.63 7.46 -6.03
C MET A 178 -7.89 8.13 -7.17
N ILE A 179 -7.18 7.33 -7.98
CA ILE A 179 -6.57 7.77 -9.24
C ILE A 179 -7.45 7.24 -10.38
N GLY A 180 -8.69 7.73 -10.46
CA GLY A 180 -9.60 7.57 -11.60
C GLY A 180 -9.72 6.19 -12.27
N GLU A 181 -10.15 6.22 -13.53
CA GLU A 181 -9.97 5.12 -14.48
C GLU A 181 -8.53 5.19 -15.01
N MET A 182 -7.85 4.04 -15.05
CA MET A 182 -6.44 3.94 -15.37
C MET A 182 -6.25 4.24 -16.86
N LYS A 183 -5.72 5.43 -17.17
CA LYS A 183 -5.32 5.82 -18.54
C LYS A 183 -3.82 5.60 -18.81
N PHE A 184 -3.01 5.49 -17.75
CA PHE A 184 -1.56 5.31 -17.79
C PHE A 184 -1.12 4.50 -16.56
N PHE A 185 -0.25 3.50 -16.74
CA PHE A 185 0.35 2.77 -15.62
C PHE A 185 1.80 2.39 -15.95
N LEU A 186 2.76 2.85 -15.16
CA LEU A 186 4.18 2.48 -15.27
C LEU A 186 4.75 2.57 -16.71
N GLY A 187 4.40 3.63 -17.45
CA GLY A 187 4.88 3.86 -18.82
C GLY A 187 4.24 2.98 -19.89
N LEU A 188 3.22 2.18 -19.55
CA LEU A 188 2.36 1.50 -20.51
C LEU A 188 1.23 2.46 -20.91
N GLN A 189 1.19 2.77 -22.20
CA GLN A 189 0.18 3.58 -22.87
C GLN A 189 -0.75 2.70 -23.69
#